data_AF-A0A382BVS6-F1
#
_entry.id   AF-A0A382BVS6-F1
#
_cell.length_a   1.000
_cell.length_b   1.000
_cell.length_c   1.000
_cell.angle_alpha   90.00
_cell.angle_beta   90.00
_cell.angle_gamma   90.00
#
_symmetry.space_group_name_H-M   'P 1'
#
loop_
_entity.id
_entity.type
_entity.pdbx_description
1 polymer ?
#
loop_
_entity_poly.entity_id
_entity_poly.type
_entity_poly.pdbx_seq_one_letter_code
_entity_poly.pdbx_strand_id
1 'polypeptide(L)'
;MKLHSLLILFLVFSFMAQSFGQGANGKAPAAKQANAYDVVVIGGTPAGVAAAIAAARADKTVIIIEQAPCLGGVLSSGVLRLDDKYVEANSGVMDEFRLRVKAYHRTEMADDPLVKQHIKQNPPLRWNIAAGRAWEPHTAAQIYAEMVAEHKSISTRFNEVAVDVKMKGQRVTGVLTRERDNQGKLGSRHSYTGKVIIDATYEADLAEYADIPYRIGREARSKEEPHAGVIYTNYFRRVKGVLPSTVLPESTGVADHRSQAFTYRITAKDYGRPDHPYRLKEPPPGYDPAKYSWSSRTRPIIPNGKFDLLGINWGGDLVGHGTRWVLADWEERVEIEKIYHYHDLGYLYYIQTKGGSPNVGLPDDEFQDNGNFPYRIYVRQGRRIEGLYTLTESDLHKDLRGDGFRGPLLPDSVAIGIYGIDAHRV
;
A
#
# COMPACT_ATOMS: atom_id res chain seq x y z
N MET A 1 -21.93 43.04 40.84
CA MET A 1 -21.30 44.33 40.45
C MET A 1 -20.63 44.11 39.10
N LYS A 2 -21.29 44.52 38.01
CA LYS A 2 -21.03 45.76 37.21
C LYS A 2 -19.66 45.69 36.50
N LEU A 3 -19.57 45.30 35.22
CA LEU A 3 -19.81 46.05 33.95
C LEU A 3 -18.86 47.24 33.71
N HIS A 4 -18.29 47.27 32.48
CA HIS A 4 -17.53 48.33 31.78
C HIS A 4 -16.02 48.44 32.15
N SER A 5 -15.06 48.70 31.24
CA SER A 5 -15.12 49.46 29.98
C SER A 5 -14.08 49.00 28.94
N LEU A 6 -14.52 49.10 27.69
CA LEU A 6 -13.78 49.13 26.42
C LEU A 6 -13.09 50.51 26.25
N LEU A 7 -11.86 50.60 25.71
CA LEU A 7 -11.42 51.72 24.85
C LEU A 7 -10.03 51.51 24.21
N ILE A 8 -9.85 52.12 23.01
CA ILE A 8 -8.60 52.58 22.35
C ILE A 8 -7.86 51.50 21.53
N LEU A 9 -7.50 51.65 20.23
CA LEU A 9 -7.47 52.77 19.29
C LEU A 9 -7.51 52.23 17.85
N PHE A 10 -8.26 52.85 16.94
CA PHE A 10 -8.12 52.67 15.49
C PHE A 10 -7.00 53.60 14.97
N LEU A 11 -6.08 53.07 14.16
CA LEU A 11 -5.14 53.88 13.39
C LEU A 11 -5.25 53.47 11.92
N VAL A 12 -5.87 54.38 11.15
CA VAL A 12 -5.98 54.35 9.70
C VAL A 12 -4.67 54.90 9.13
N PHE A 13 -3.99 54.14 8.27
CA PHE A 13 -2.98 54.68 7.37
C PHE A 13 -3.38 54.41 5.93
N SER A 14 -3.70 55.52 5.25
CA SER A 14 -3.95 55.62 3.82
C SER A 14 -2.63 55.52 3.06
N PHE A 15 -2.51 54.63 2.08
CA PHE A 15 -1.38 54.62 1.15
C PHE A 15 -1.78 55.26 -0.18
N MET A 16 -1.23 56.44 -0.44
CA MET A 16 -1.24 57.10 -1.75
C MET A 16 -0.30 56.35 -2.69
N ALA A 17 -0.81 56.00 -3.87
CA ALA A 17 -0.02 55.54 -5.00
C ALA A 17 0.75 56.70 -5.62
N GLN A 18 2.08 56.58 -5.73
CA GLN A 18 2.88 57.40 -6.64
C GLN A 18 3.49 56.50 -7.72
N SER A 19 3.17 56.84 -8.96
CA SER A 19 3.75 56.32 -10.19
C SER A 19 5.14 56.91 -10.42
N PHE A 20 6.14 56.06 -10.63
CA PHE A 20 7.39 56.44 -11.32
C PHE A 20 7.63 55.49 -12.49
N GLY A 21 8.01 56.10 -13.63
CA GLY A 21 8.13 55.47 -14.93
C GLY A 21 9.39 54.65 -15.17
N GLN A 22 9.25 53.83 -16.20
CA GLN A 22 10.14 52.94 -16.95
C GLN A 22 11.66 53.17 -16.90
N GLY A 23 12.41 52.06 -16.83
CA GLY A 23 13.81 52.03 -17.26
C GLY A 23 14.67 50.87 -16.75
N ALA A 24 14.28 49.59 -16.95
CA ALA A 24 15.23 48.47 -16.89
C ALA A 24 14.68 47.23 -17.60
N ASN A 25 15.29 46.89 -18.74
CA ASN A 25 15.00 45.68 -19.51
C ASN A 25 15.70 44.46 -18.87
N GLY A 26 15.41 44.21 -17.59
CA GLY A 26 15.78 42.97 -16.92
C GLY A 26 14.62 42.01 -17.03
N LYS A 27 14.79 40.88 -17.73
CA LYS A 27 13.86 39.74 -17.59
C LYS A 27 13.78 39.42 -16.10
N ALA A 28 12.64 39.74 -15.48
CA ALA A 28 12.35 39.27 -14.13
C ALA A 28 12.58 37.75 -14.12
N PRO A 29 13.27 37.18 -13.11
CA PRO A 29 13.39 35.74 -13.00
C PRO A 29 11.98 35.17 -13.04
N ALA A 30 11.74 34.23 -13.97
CA ALA A 30 10.45 33.60 -14.13
C ALA A 30 10.00 33.12 -12.74
N ALA A 31 8.86 33.62 -12.27
CA ALA A 31 8.30 33.22 -10.99
C ALA A 31 8.28 31.70 -10.96
N LYS A 32 8.91 31.09 -9.94
CA LYS A 32 8.92 29.65 -9.76
C LYS A 32 7.46 29.20 -9.81
N GLN A 33 7.09 28.47 -10.85
CA GLN A 33 5.71 28.10 -11.10
C GLN A 33 5.21 27.38 -9.85
N ALA A 34 4.13 27.87 -9.23
CA ALA A 34 3.52 27.20 -8.11
C ALA A 34 3.32 25.73 -8.51
N ASN A 35 3.78 24.80 -7.68
CA ASN A 35 3.76 23.34 -7.92
C ASN A 35 4.75 22.78 -8.96
N ALA A 36 5.91 23.41 -9.15
CA ALA A 36 7.04 22.83 -9.88
C ALA A 36 8.07 22.18 -8.93
N TYR A 37 8.41 20.92 -9.20
CA TYR A 37 9.34 20.09 -8.44
C TYR A 37 10.38 19.46 -9.37
N ASP A 38 11.48 18.96 -8.82
CA ASP A 38 12.40 18.11 -9.60
C ASP A 38 11.80 16.71 -9.79
N VAL A 39 11.19 16.16 -8.73
CA VAL A 39 10.55 14.85 -8.72
C VAL A 39 9.11 14.94 -8.19
N VAL A 40 8.16 14.37 -8.92
CA VAL A 40 6.77 14.18 -8.47
C VAL A 40 6.53 12.69 -8.28
N VAL A 41 6.17 12.29 -7.07
CA VAL A 41 5.87 10.91 -6.70
C VAL A 41 4.37 10.77 -6.47
N ILE A 42 3.71 9.90 -7.24
CA ILE A 42 2.30 9.57 -7.02
C ILE A 42 2.24 8.25 -6.26
N GLY A 43 1.69 8.27 -5.04
CA GLY A 43 1.67 7.16 -4.10
C GLY A 43 2.75 7.30 -3.02
N GLY A 44 2.31 7.56 -1.79
CA GLY A 44 3.09 7.48 -0.56
C GLY A 44 3.23 6.06 -0.03
N THR A 45 3.42 5.08 -0.93
CA THR A 45 3.71 3.68 -0.58
C THR A 45 5.16 3.53 -0.09
N PRO A 46 5.59 2.38 0.44
CA PRO A 46 6.99 2.17 0.84
C PRO A 46 7.98 2.48 -0.31
N ALA A 47 7.63 2.11 -1.55
CA ALA A 47 8.42 2.42 -2.73
C ALA A 47 8.45 3.92 -3.03
N GLY A 48 7.30 4.59 -2.94
CA GLY A 48 7.21 6.05 -3.13
C GLY A 48 7.99 6.84 -2.10
N VAL A 49 7.90 6.45 -0.82
CA VAL A 49 8.70 7.05 0.27
C VAL A 49 10.20 6.82 0.04
N ALA A 50 10.59 5.60 -0.33
CA ALA A 50 12.00 5.29 -0.63
C ALA A 50 12.54 6.13 -1.80
N ALA A 51 11.78 6.26 -2.88
CA ALA A 51 12.13 7.08 -4.02
C ALA A 51 12.23 8.57 -3.66
N ALA A 52 11.30 9.08 -2.85
CA ALA A 52 11.31 10.47 -2.41
C ALA A 52 12.50 10.79 -1.50
N ILE A 53 12.82 9.92 -0.54
CA ILE A 53 13.98 10.05 0.34
C ILE A 53 15.28 9.98 -0.47
N ALA A 54 15.39 9.03 -1.41
CA ALA A 54 16.55 8.93 -2.28
C ALA A 54 16.75 10.21 -3.14
N ALA A 55 15.67 10.74 -3.72
CA ALA A 55 15.72 11.99 -4.46
C ALA A 55 16.09 13.19 -3.58
N ALA A 56 15.53 13.27 -2.37
CA ALA A 56 15.86 14.33 -1.40
C ALA A 56 17.32 14.29 -0.97
N ARG A 57 17.89 13.08 -0.73
CA ARG A 57 19.32 12.87 -0.45
C ARG A 57 20.23 13.26 -1.62
N ALA A 58 19.68 13.36 -2.83
CA ALA A 58 20.37 13.88 -4.03
C ALA A 58 20.08 15.36 -4.31
N ASP A 59 19.70 16.11 -3.26
CA ASP A 59 19.39 17.55 -3.28
C ASP A 59 18.29 17.93 -4.28
N LYS A 60 17.29 17.05 -4.45
CA LYS A 60 16.12 17.32 -5.30
C LYS A 60 14.93 17.80 -4.48
N THR A 61 14.16 18.70 -5.06
CA THR A 61 12.83 19.06 -4.55
C THR A 61 11.82 18.00 -4.96
N VAL A 62 11.06 17.50 -3.99
CA VAL A 62 10.14 16.37 -4.18
C VAL A 62 8.75 16.74 -3.68
N ILE A 63 7.72 16.25 -4.36
CA ILE A 63 6.38 16.15 -3.80
C ILE A 63 5.89 14.71 -3.85
N ILE A 64 5.35 14.23 -2.72
CA ILE A 64 4.58 12.99 -2.65
C ILE A 64 3.10 13.36 -2.64
N ILE A 65 2.33 12.81 -3.59
CA ILE A 65 0.87 12.89 -3.61
C ILE A 65 0.32 11.54 -3.18
N GLU A 66 -0.39 11.51 -2.06
CA GLU A 66 -0.90 10.30 -1.43
C GLU A 66 -2.43 10.35 -1.30
N GLN A 67 -3.03 9.25 -1.69
CA GLN A 67 -4.47 9.04 -1.77
C GLN A 67 -5.11 8.85 -0.39
N ALA A 68 -4.40 8.29 0.60
CA ALA A 68 -4.79 8.10 2.00
C ALA A 68 -4.42 9.32 2.87
N PRO A 69 -4.90 9.42 4.12
CA PRO A 69 -4.48 10.46 5.06
C PRO A 69 -3.09 10.23 5.68
N CYS A 70 -2.39 9.16 5.29
CA CYS A 70 -1.08 8.79 5.84
C CYS A 70 -0.15 8.14 4.81
N LEU A 71 1.15 8.09 5.11
CA LEU A 71 2.17 7.40 4.31
C LEU A 71 2.32 5.92 4.72
N GLY A 72 2.94 5.13 3.84
CA GLY A 72 3.31 3.73 4.05
C GLY A 72 2.44 2.70 3.35
N GLY A 73 1.43 3.16 2.59
CA GLY A 73 0.60 2.29 1.75
C GLY A 73 0.00 1.12 2.53
N VAL A 74 0.17 -0.10 2.02
CA VAL A 74 -0.41 -1.31 2.64
C VAL A 74 0.25 -1.66 3.98
N LEU A 75 1.48 -1.22 4.24
CA LEU A 75 2.15 -1.45 5.53
C LEU A 75 1.54 -0.61 6.65
N SER A 76 0.99 0.56 6.29
CA SER A 76 0.18 1.41 7.18
C SER A 76 -1.33 1.16 7.02
N SER A 77 -1.73 0.19 6.19
CA SER A 77 -3.13 -0.14 5.88
C SER A 77 -3.39 -1.65 6.01
N GLY A 78 -2.74 -2.30 6.98
CA GLY A 78 -3.12 -3.65 7.43
C GLY A 78 -2.23 -4.82 7.01
N VAL A 79 -1.19 -4.61 6.21
CA VAL A 79 -0.10 -5.61 6.09
C VAL A 79 0.82 -5.44 7.30
N LEU A 80 0.72 -6.38 8.24
CA LEU A 80 1.29 -6.25 9.59
C LEU A 80 2.69 -6.84 9.74
N ARG A 81 3.23 -7.47 8.70
CA ARG A 81 4.46 -8.26 8.73
C ARG A 81 5.25 -8.06 7.45
N LEU A 82 6.57 -8.09 7.60
CA LEU A 82 7.48 -8.06 6.48
C LEU A 82 7.51 -9.43 5.77
N ASP A 83 7.36 -9.42 4.45
CA ASP A 83 7.48 -10.61 3.60
C ASP A 83 8.95 -10.89 3.23
N ASP A 84 9.81 -10.96 4.24
CA ASP A 84 11.22 -11.28 4.09
C ASP A 84 11.53 -12.72 4.50
N LYS A 85 12.26 -13.45 3.66
CA LYS A 85 12.79 -14.77 4.08
C LYS A 85 13.96 -14.62 5.05
N TYR A 86 14.88 -13.72 4.74
CA TYR A 86 16.10 -13.47 5.49
C TYR A 86 16.17 -11.98 5.82
N VAL A 87 16.51 -11.64 7.05
CA VAL A 87 16.56 -10.24 7.49
C VAL A 87 17.68 -9.47 6.78
N GLU A 88 18.72 -10.19 6.36
CA GLU A 88 19.89 -9.73 5.62
C GLU A 88 19.56 -9.29 4.19
N ALA A 89 18.39 -9.65 3.67
CA ALA A 89 17.94 -9.18 2.36
C ALA A 89 17.31 -7.78 2.41
N ASN A 90 17.06 -7.25 3.61
CA ASN A 90 16.55 -5.90 3.77
C ASN A 90 17.70 -4.89 3.60
N SER A 91 17.46 -3.83 2.85
CA SER A 91 18.46 -2.78 2.60
C SER A 91 17.80 -1.42 2.36
N GLY A 92 18.63 -0.36 2.33
CA GLY A 92 18.20 1.00 2.02
C GLY A 92 17.10 1.50 2.96
N VAL A 93 16.20 2.32 2.41
CA VAL A 93 15.11 2.96 3.19
C VAL A 93 14.20 1.93 3.86
N MET A 94 14.02 0.74 3.28
CA MET A 94 13.20 -0.30 3.92
C MET A 94 13.86 -0.85 5.19
N ASP A 95 15.18 -1.01 5.19
CA ASP A 95 15.90 -1.45 6.40
C ASP A 95 15.94 -0.35 7.45
N GLU A 96 16.06 0.92 7.04
CA GLU A 96 15.93 2.08 7.94
C GLU A 96 14.57 2.09 8.64
N PHE A 97 13.48 1.86 7.90
CA PHE A 97 12.13 1.69 8.47
C PHE A 97 12.10 0.54 9.48
N ARG A 98 12.58 -0.65 9.10
CA ARG A 98 12.62 -1.83 9.99
C ARG A 98 13.40 -1.55 11.27
N LEU A 99 14.54 -0.86 11.19
CA LEU A 99 15.37 -0.51 12.34
C LEU A 99 14.67 0.50 13.27
N ARG A 100 13.89 1.43 12.71
CA ARG A 100 13.06 2.35 13.50
C ARG A 100 11.91 1.64 14.19
N VAL A 101 11.22 0.71 13.51
CA VAL A 101 10.20 -0.15 14.13
C VAL A 101 10.83 -0.95 15.28
N LYS A 102 12.02 -1.51 15.06
CA LYS A 102 12.78 -2.21 16.12
C LYS A 102 13.08 -1.29 17.31
N ALA A 103 13.51 -0.05 17.06
CA ALA A 103 13.79 0.91 18.12
C ALA A 103 12.51 1.23 18.90
N TYR A 104 11.43 1.62 18.20
CA TYR A 104 10.12 1.91 18.77
C TYR A 104 9.60 0.77 19.65
N HIS A 105 9.65 -0.47 19.16
CA HIS A 105 9.21 -1.60 19.97
C HIS A 105 10.06 -1.81 21.23
N ARG A 106 11.37 -1.56 21.15
CA ARG A 106 12.28 -1.75 22.29
C ARG A 106 12.30 -0.58 23.27
N THR A 107 11.69 0.56 22.92
CA THR A 107 11.56 1.71 23.82
C THR A 107 10.10 1.92 24.21
N GLU A 108 9.25 2.34 23.28
CA GLU A 108 7.87 2.77 23.54
C GLU A 108 6.95 1.57 23.85
N MET A 109 7.19 0.42 23.21
CA MET A 109 6.41 -0.80 23.43
C MET A 109 7.17 -1.87 24.22
N ALA A 110 8.21 -1.47 24.96
CA ALA A 110 9.06 -2.41 25.69
C ALA A 110 8.29 -3.24 26.73
N ASP A 111 7.16 -2.71 27.21
CA ASP A 111 6.31 -3.37 28.18
C ASP A 111 5.26 -4.33 27.61
N ASP A 112 5.00 -4.27 26.30
CA ASP A 112 4.06 -5.16 25.62
C ASP A 112 4.48 -6.64 25.79
N PRO A 113 3.55 -7.54 26.17
CA PRO A 113 3.88 -8.94 26.43
C PRO A 113 4.50 -9.67 25.23
N LEU A 114 4.03 -9.38 24.01
CA LEU A 114 4.51 -10.02 22.80
C LEU A 114 5.90 -9.49 22.41
N VAL A 115 6.13 -8.18 22.58
CA VAL A 115 7.47 -7.58 22.43
C VAL A 115 8.46 -8.19 23.42
N LYS A 116 8.12 -8.26 24.72
CA LYS A 116 8.95 -8.91 25.76
C LYS A 116 9.28 -10.36 25.42
N GLN A 117 8.31 -11.10 24.88
CA GLN A 117 8.52 -12.46 24.42
C GLN A 117 9.51 -12.50 23.25
N HIS A 118 9.36 -11.63 22.26
CA HIS A 118 10.15 -11.62 21.03
C HIS A 118 11.58 -11.09 21.23
N ILE A 119 11.83 -10.24 22.23
CA ILE A 119 13.19 -9.82 22.63
C ILE A 119 14.07 -11.03 23.00
N LYS A 120 13.48 -12.05 23.60
CA LYS A 120 14.18 -13.28 24.06
C LYS A 120 14.37 -14.30 22.94
N GLN A 121 13.77 -14.07 21.77
CA GLN A 121 13.88 -14.96 20.62
C GLN A 121 15.11 -14.61 19.78
N ASN A 122 15.56 -15.57 18.97
CA ASN A 122 16.63 -15.33 18.01
C ASN A 122 16.21 -14.22 17.01
N PRO A 123 16.94 -13.09 16.89
CA PRO A 123 16.53 -11.96 16.05
C PRO A 123 16.26 -12.26 14.56
N PRO A 124 17.01 -13.17 13.88
CA PRO A 124 16.74 -13.55 12.49
C PRO A 124 15.45 -14.35 12.29
N LEU A 125 14.75 -14.75 13.36
CA LEU A 125 13.48 -15.45 13.23
C LEU A 125 12.48 -14.59 12.46
N ARG A 126 11.77 -15.25 11.53
CA ARG A 126 10.73 -14.64 10.71
C ARG A 126 9.70 -13.95 11.58
N TRP A 127 9.35 -12.72 11.19
CA TRP A 127 8.35 -11.90 11.86
C TRP A 127 8.64 -11.60 13.34
N ASN A 128 9.91 -11.62 13.75
CA ASN A 128 10.30 -11.13 15.06
C ASN A 128 10.01 -9.61 15.15
N ILE A 129 8.90 -9.27 15.82
CA ILE A 129 8.46 -7.90 16.13
C ILE A 129 9.56 -7.06 16.79
N ALA A 130 10.31 -7.63 17.74
CA ALA A 130 11.41 -6.93 18.41
C ALA A 130 12.61 -6.71 17.48
N ALA A 131 12.68 -7.40 16.33
CA ALA A 131 13.65 -7.15 15.25
C ALA A 131 13.09 -6.21 14.17
N GLY A 132 11.89 -5.65 14.36
CA GLY A 132 11.26 -4.69 13.46
C GLY A 132 10.49 -5.30 12.29
N ARG A 133 10.25 -6.61 12.29
CA ARG A 133 9.69 -7.35 11.13
C ARG A 133 8.16 -7.48 11.12
N ALA A 134 7.49 -6.82 12.06
CA ALA A 134 6.04 -6.77 12.20
C ALA A 134 5.67 -5.59 13.10
N TRP A 135 4.54 -4.93 12.86
CA TRP A 135 4.17 -3.65 13.48
C TRP A 135 2.66 -3.40 13.42
N GLU A 136 2.20 -2.43 14.22
CA GLU A 136 0.87 -1.86 14.13
C GLU A 136 0.76 -0.86 12.95
N PRO A 137 -0.37 -0.81 12.22
CA PRO A 137 -0.53 0.11 11.08
C PRO A 137 -0.25 1.57 11.41
N HIS A 138 -0.77 2.10 12.53
CA HIS A 138 -0.49 3.46 12.94
C HIS A 138 0.99 3.70 13.28
N THR A 139 1.70 2.70 13.84
CA THR A 139 3.16 2.78 14.07
C THR A 139 3.91 2.89 12.75
N ALA A 140 3.53 2.14 11.72
CA ALA A 140 4.12 2.28 10.39
C ALA A 140 3.86 3.67 9.81
N ALA A 141 2.62 4.16 9.89
CA ALA A 141 2.25 5.50 9.41
C ALA A 141 3.09 6.59 10.09
N GLN A 142 3.24 6.51 11.40
CA GLN A 142 4.07 7.43 12.19
C GLN A 142 5.53 7.40 11.72
N ILE A 143 6.14 6.22 11.66
CA ILE A 143 7.57 6.09 11.31
C ILE A 143 7.83 6.59 9.88
N TYR A 144 6.95 6.31 8.92
CA TYR A 144 7.09 6.85 7.57
C TYR A 144 6.97 8.38 7.54
N ALA A 145 6.05 8.95 8.32
CA ALA A 145 5.93 10.40 8.45
C ALA A 145 7.19 11.03 9.04
N GLU A 146 7.75 10.44 10.11
CA GLU A 146 9.01 10.88 10.73
C GLU A 146 10.18 10.83 9.75
N MET A 147 10.34 9.71 9.04
CA MET A 147 11.39 9.53 8.04
C MET A 147 11.32 10.58 6.92
N VAL A 148 10.11 10.91 6.45
CA VAL A 148 9.93 11.96 5.43
C VAL A 148 10.17 13.35 6.00
N ALA A 149 9.73 13.63 7.23
CA ALA A 149 9.85 14.93 7.88
C ALA A 149 11.31 15.37 8.13
N GLU A 150 12.25 14.42 8.19
CA GLU A 150 13.69 14.71 8.25
C GLU A 150 14.21 15.45 7.01
N HIS A 151 13.47 15.40 5.90
CA HIS A 151 13.86 15.98 4.62
C HIS A 151 12.99 17.19 4.25
N LYS A 152 13.49 18.40 4.55
CA LYS A 152 12.79 19.68 4.25
C LYS A 152 12.49 19.91 2.76
N SER A 153 13.16 19.20 1.85
CA SER A 153 12.94 19.29 0.40
C SER A 153 11.77 18.43 -0.09
N ILE A 154 11.18 17.60 0.78
CA ILE A 154 9.99 16.80 0.47
C ILE A 154 8.75 17.54 0.96
N SER A 155 7.81 17.75 0.04
CA SER A 155 6.43 18.16 0.35
C SER A 155 5.49 16.97 0.26
N THR A 156 4.41 16.96 1.04
CA THR A 156 3.37 15.92 0.98
C THR A 156 2.00 16.53 0.74
N ARG A 157 1.17 15.85 -0.04
CA ARG A 157 -0.28 16.08 -0.16
C ARG A 157 -1.01 14.78 0.11
N PHE A 158 -2.04 14.83 0.93
CA PHE A 158 -2.84 13.68 1.33
C PHE A 158 -4.27 13.82 0.81
N ASN A 159 -5.00 12.70 0.75
CA ASN A 159 -6.37 12.64 0.23
C ASN A 159 -6.47 13.19 -1.20
N GLU A 160 -5.51 12.85 -2.05
CA GLU A 160 -5.42 13.35 -3.42
C GLU A 160 -5.01 12.23 -4.38
N VAL A 161 -5.66 12.17 -5.54
CA VAL A 161 -5.50 11.09 -6.52
C VAL A 161 -5.12 11.65 -7.89
N ALA A 162 -4.30 10.92 -8.63
CA ALA A 162 -4.03 11.24 -10.02
C ALA A 162 -5.22 10.86 -10.90
N VAL A 163 -5.60 11.78 -11.78
CA VAL A 163 -6.72 11.58 -12.71
C VAL A 163 -6.30 11.68 -14.17
N ASP A 164 -5.11 12.22 -14.44
CA ASP A 164 -4.56 12.36 -15.79
C ASP A 164 -3.06 12.79 -15.71
N VAL A 165 -2.37 12.85 -16.83
CA VAL A 165 -0.98 13.31 -16.96
C VAL A 165 -0.84 14.46 -17.96
N LYS A 166 0.27 15.20 -17.87
CA LYS A 166 0.65 16.21 -18.87
C LYS A 166 1.73 15.67 -19.78
N MET A 167 1.42 15.57 -21.07
CA MET A 167 2.35 15.09 -22.09
C MET A 167 3.02 16.24 -22.86
N LYS A 168 4.29 16.06 -23.20
CA LYS A 168 4.99 16.84 -24.21
C LYS A 168 5.65 15.88 -25.20
N GLY A 169 5.00 15.63 -26.33
CA GLY A 169 5.35 14.50 -27.20
C GLY A 169 5.19 13.20 -26.41
N GLN A 170 6.18 12.31 -26.48
CA GLN A 170 6.20 11.02 -25.78
C GLN A 170 6.73 11.09 -24.33
N ARG A 171 6.69 12.28 -23.71
CA ARG A 171 7.25 12.50 -22.38
C ARG A 171 6.20 13.03 -21.42
N VAL A 172 6.03 12.34 -20.29
CA VAL A 172 5.30 12.84 -19.13
C VAL A 172 6.08 13.98 -18.48
N THR A 173 5.42 15.12 -18.28
CA THR A 173 6.01 16.36 -17.73
C THR A 173 5.29 16.87 -16.48
N GLY A 174 4.17 16.25 -16.14
CA GLY A 174 3.40 16.59 -14.96
C GLY A 174 2.23 15.65 -14.76
N VAL A 175 1.56 15.82 -13.62
CA VAL A 175 0.39 15.04 -13.22
C VAL A 175 -0.75 16.00 -12.92
N LEU A 176 -1.96 15.58 -13.27
CA LEU A 176 -3.21 16.24 -12.94
C LEU A 176 -3.89 15.40 -11.88
N THR A 177 -4.31 16.06 -10.81
CA THR A 177 -4.79 15.40 -9.61
C THR A 177 -6.07 16.04 -9.12
N ARG A 178 -6.82 15.32 -8.29
CA ARG A 178 -8.01 15.83 -7.60
C ARG A 178 -8.01 15.41 -6.15
N GLU A 179 -8.42 16.34 -5.29
CA GLU A 179 -8.77 16.03 -3.90
C GLU A 179 -9.88 14.98 -3.88
N ARG A 180 -9.89 14.12 -2.86
CA ARG A 180 -10.97 13.16 -2.62
C ARG A 180 -11.38 13.20 -1.16
N ASP A 181 -12.67 13.06 -0.88
CA ASP A 181 -13.18 12.92 0.48
C ASP A 181 -13.15 11.45 0.97
N ASN A 182 -13.61 11.20 2.19
CA ASN A 182 -13.63 9.85 2.76
C ASN A 182 -14.60 8.89 2.05
N GLN A 183 -15.51 9.38 1.22
CA GLN A 183 -16.41 8.57 0.39
C GLN A 183 -15.87 8.41 -1.05
N GLY A 184 -14.68 8.93 -1.33
CA GLY A 184 -14.05 8.89 -2.65
C GLY A 184 -14.61 9.93 -3.63
N LYS A 185 -15.46 10.87 -3.19
CA LYS A 185 -15.96 11.91 -4.09
C LYS A 185 -14.85 12.89 -4.42
N LEU A 186 -14.66 13.16 -5.72
CA LEU A 186 -13.62 14.06 -6.19
C LEU A 186 -14.00 15.54 -6.03
N GLY A 187 -13.03 16.32 -5.57
CA GLY A 187 -13.11 17.75 -5.33
C GLY A 187 -12.23 18.57 -6.30
N SER A 188 -11.49 19.52 -5.72
CA SER A 188 -10.66 20.50 -6.42
C SER A 188 -9.59 19.83 -7.28
N ARG A 189 -9.26 20.44 -8.43
CA ARG A 189 -8.21 19.96 -9.33
C ARG A 189 -6.91 20.70 -9.08
N HIS A 190 -5.80 19.96 -9.06
CA HIS A 190 -4.45 20.49 -8.97
C HIS A 190 -3.59 20.02 -10.15
N SER A 191 -2.45 20.67 -10.32
CA SER A 191 -1.46 20.24 -11.29
C SER A 191 -0.06 20.43 -10.75
N TYR A 192 0.75 19.38 -10.93
CA TYR A 192 2.15 19.33 -10.51
C TYR A 192 3.02 19.07 -11.72
N THR A 193 4.15 19.76 -11.81
CA THR A 193 5.13 19.55 -12.89
C THR A 193 6.44 19.05 -12.30
N GLY A 194 7.08 18.14 -13.03
CA GLY A 194 8.28 17.43 -12.57
C GLY A 194 9.24 17.13 -13.72
N LYS A 195 10.55 17.10 -13.41
CA LYS A 195 11.56 16.56 -14.35
C LYS A 195 11.55 15.04 -14.35
N VAL A 196 11.18 14.43 -13.24
CA VAL A 196 10.95 12.99 -13.10
C VAL A 196 9.57 12.80 -12.48
N ILE A 197 8.78 11.90 -13.06
CA ILE A 197 7.49 11.47 -12.52
C ILE A 197 7.65 10.01 -12.12
N ILE A 198 7.30 9.67 -10.89
CA ILE A 198 7.36 8.32 -10.36
C ILE A 198 5.93 7.89 -10.02
N ASP A 199 5.45 6.86 -10.70
CA ASP A 199 4.23 6.16 -10.31
C ASP A 199 4.61 5.08 -9.30
N ALA A 200 4.24 5.31 -8.05
CA ALA A 200 4.39 4.40 -6.92
C ALA A 200 3.02 3.97 -6.36
N THR A 201 1.98 4.02 -7.20
CA THR A 201 0.66 3.41 -6.93
C THR A 201 0.73 1.89 -7.12
N TYR A 202 -0.32 1.15 -6.76
CA TYR A 202 -0.36 -0.30 -7.00
C TYR A 202 -0.91 -0.63 -8.39
N GLU A 203 -1.69 0.27 -8.97
CA GLU A 203 -2.44 0.09 -10.20
C GLU A 203 -1.66 0.51 -11.46
N ALA A 204 -0.70 1.43 -11.29
CA ALA A 204 0.08 2.07 -12.35
C ALA A 204 -0.78 2.86 -13.36
N ASP A 205 -1.69 3.70 -12.86
CA ASP A 205 -2.61 4.49 -13.68
C ASP A 205 -1.92 5.53 -14.56
N LEU A 206 -0.76 6.03 -14.16
CA LEU A 206 -0.08 7.02 -14.99
C LEU A 206 0.37 6.42 -16.31
N ALA A 207 0.60 5.09 -16.36
CA ALA A 207 0.90 4.39 -17.60
C ALA A 207 -0.29 4.43 -18.56
N GLU A 208 -1.51 4.19 -18.06
CA GLU A 208 -2.75 4.32 -18.84
C GLU A 208 -2.93 5.74 -19.36
N TYR A 209 -2.86 6.75 -18.46
CA TYR A 209 -3.08 8.14 -18.84
C TYR A 209 -2.04 8.66 -19.85
N ALA A 210 -0.84 8.07 -19.84
CA ALA A 210 0.25 8.41 -20.75
C ALA A 210 0.28 7.58 -22.05
N ASP A 211 -0.69 6.69 -22.27
CA ASP A 211 -0.71 5.74 -23.40
C ASP A 211 0.57 4.89 -23.48
N ILE A 212 1.12 4.50 -22.32
CA ILE A 212 2.28 3.61 -22.22
C ILE A 212 1.79 2.16 -22.30
N PRO A 213 2.32 1.33 -23.22
CA PRO A 213 1.92 -0.07 -23.33
C PRO A 213 2.12 -0.84 -22.01
N TYR A 214 1.14 -1.65 -21.65
CA TYR A 214 1.16 -2.48 -20.45
C TYR A 214 0.39 -3.78 -20.65
N ARG A 215 0.63 -4.73 -19.74
CA ARG A 215 -0.10 -6.00 -19.64
C ARG A 215 -0.72 -6.19 -18.25
N ILE A 216 -1.75 -7.03 -18.21
CA ILE A 216 -2.45 -7.46 -16.99
C ILE A 216 -2.75 -8.96 -17.06
N GLY A 217 -2.98 -9.57 -15.91
CA GLY A 217 -3.28 -11.00 -15.79
C GLY A 217 -2.04 -11.87 -15.78
N ARG A 218 -2.09 -13.03 -16.41
CA ARG A 218 -1.02 -14.03 -16.40
C ARG A 218 -0.47 -14.31 -17.79
N GLU A 219 0.84 -14.48 -17.85
CA GLU A 219 1.60 -14.84 -19.03
C GLU A 219 1.31 -16.29 -19.47
N ALA A 220 1.69 -16.65 -20.70
CA ALA A 220 1.53 -18.01 -21.21
C ALA A 220 2.67 -18.90 -20.71
N ARG A 221 2.37 -20.19 -20.52
CA ARG A 221 3.39 -21.18 -20.19
C ARG A 221 4.44 -21.26 -21.29
N SER A 222 5.70 -21.20 -20.89
CA SER A 222 6.85 -21.30 -21.80
C SER A 222 7.97 -22.09 -21.13
N LYS A 223 9.11 -22.26 -21.81
CA LYS A 223 10.31 -22.84 -21.20
C LYS A 223 10.85 -21.93 -20.11
N GLU A 224 10.72 -20.62 -20.32
CA GLU A 224 11.17 -19.58 -19.40
C GLU A 224 10.20 -19.39 -18.22
N GLU A 225 8.92 -19.74 -18.41
CA GLU A 225 7.83 -19.62 -17.43
C GLU A 225 7.00 -20.92 -17.33
N PRO A 226 7.60 -22.02 -16.84
CA PRO A 226 6.94 -23.32 -16.76
C PRO A 226 5.76 -23.36 -15.78
N HIS A 227 5.57 -22.36 -14.92
CA HIS A 227 4.41 -22.26 -14.02
C HIS A 227 3.39 -21.17 -14.41
N ALA A 228 3.56 -20.51 -15.55
CA ALA A 228 2.63 -19.49 -16.02
C ALA A 228 1.37 -20.08 -16.68
N GLY A 229 0.37 -19.22 -16.89
CA GLY A 229 -0.89 -19.54 -17.53
C GLY A 229 -1.97 -20.09 -16.60
N VAL A 230 -3.04 -20.63 -17.19
CA VAL A 230 -4.10 -21.32 -16.44
C VAL A 230 -3.56 -22.64 -15.91
N ILE A 231 -3.10 -22.60 -14.66
CA ILE A 231 -2.53 -23.73 -13.92
C ILE A 231 -3.43 -24.08 -12.74
N TYR A 232 -3.79 -25.36 -12.64
CA TYR A 232 -4.43 -25.94 -11.47
C TYR A 232 -3.37 -26.66 -10.63
N THR A 233 -3.29 -26.35 -9.35
CA THR A 233 -2.32 -26.96 -8.43
C THR A 233 -2.95 -27.32 -7.09
N ASN A 234 -2.41 -28.35 -6.43
CA ASN A 234 -2.85 -28.76 -5.10
C ASN A 234 -2.11 -28.05 -3.95
N TYR A 235 -1.42 -26.94 -4.24
CA TYR A 235 -0.65 -26.18 -3.24
C TYR A 235 -1.50 -25.72 -2.05
N PHE A 236 -2.60 -25.02 -2.31
CA PHE A 236 -3.50 -24.53 -1.26
C PHE A 236 -4.53 -25.56 -0.79
N ARG A 237 -4.78 -26.61 -1.57
CA ARG A 237 -5.69 -27.70 -1.22
C ARG A 237 -5.03 -29.04 -1.53
N ARG A 238 -4.42 -29.63 -0.51
CA ARG A 238 -3.76 -30.94 -0.64
C ARG A 238 -4.75 -31.99 -1.15
N VAL A 239 -4.31 -32.76 -2.13
CA VAL A 239 -5.03 -33.92 -2.66
C VAL A 239 -4.36 -35.17 -2.11
N LYS A 240 -5.14 -36.06 -1.49
CA LYS A 240 -4.62 -37.30 -0.91
C LYS A 240 -3.96 -38.14 -2.01
N GLY A 241 -2.74 -38.61 -1.76
CA GLY A 241 -1.98 -39.43 -2.71
C GLY A 241 -1.26 -38.65 -3.82
N VAL A 242 -1.37 -37.32 -3.85
CA VAL A 242 -0.67 -36.45 -4.82
C VAL A 242 0.38 -35.62 -4.07
N LEU A 243 1.58 -35.50 -4.65
CA LEU A 243 2.63 -34.67 -4.07
C LEU A 243 2.16 -33.20 -3.93
N PRO A 244 2.54 -32.48 -2.86
CA PRO A 244 2.25 -31.06 -2.76
C PRO A 244 2.79 -30.26 -3.96
N SER A 245 2.10 -29.17 -4.30
CA SER A 245 2.44 -28.29 -5.42
C SER A 245 2.43 -28.97 -6.81
N THR A 246 1.74 -30.09 -6.97
CA THR A 246 1.63 -30.77 -8.28
C THR A 246 0.74 -29.95 -9.22
N VAL A 247 1.25 -29.66 -10.42
CA VAL A 247 0.44 -29.15 -11.54
C VAL A 247 -0.48 -30.27 -12.03
N LEU A 248 -1.77 -30.03 -12.01
CA LEU A 248 -2.80 -31.00 -12.34
C LEU A 248 -3.04 -31.09 -13.85
N PRO A 249 -3.49 -32.25 -14.39
CA PRO A 249 -3.64 -32.49 -15.83
C PRO A 249 -4.58 -31.52 -16.56
N GLU A 250 -5.52 -30.89 -15.86
CA GLU A 250 -6.48 -29.93 -16.42
C GLU A 250 -5.84 -28.55 -16.73
N SER A 251 -4.58 -28.36 -16.34
CA SER A 251 -3.83 -27.12 -16.58
C SER A 251 -3.56 -26.95 -18.08
N THR A 252 -3.92 -25.80 -18.64
CA THR A 252 -3.72 -25.52 -20.07
C THR A 252 -2.48 -24.68 -20.35
N GLY A 253 -2.01 -23.91 -19.36
CA GLY A 253 -0.88 -22.98 -19.54
C GLY A 253 -1.20 -21.78 -20.44
N VAL A 254 -2.46 -21.58 -20.82
CA VAL A 254 -2.88 -20.45 -21.66
C VAL A 254 -2.85 -19.15 -20.85
N ALA A 255 -2.38 -18.06 -21.47
CA ALA A 255 -2.42 -16.72 -20.89
C ALA A 255 -3.85 -16.21 -20.75
N ASP A 256 -4.10 -15.31 -19.80
CA ASP A 256 -5.35 -14.55 -19.73
C ASP A 256 -5.15 -13.21 -19.02
N HIS A 257 -6.16 -12.35 -19.08
CA HIS A 257 -6.14 -11.01 -18.47
C HIS A 257 -6.70 -10.98 -17.04
N ARG A 258 -6.88 -12.15 -16.40
CA ARG A 258 -7.54 -12.23 -15.09
C ARG A 258 -6.52 -12.03 -13.97
N SER A 259 -6.81 -11.08 -13.07
CA SER A 259 -5.96 -10.77 -11.92
C SER A 259 -6.24 -11.70 -10.74
N GLN A 260 -5.23 -11.89 -9.90
CA GLN A 260 -5.36 -12.60 -8.62
C GLN A 260 -6.36 -11.94 -7.67
N ALA A 261 -6.79 -12.68 -6.66
CA ALA A 261 -7.66 -12.17 -5.59
C ALA A 261 -7.07 -10.96 -4.87
N PHE A 262 -7.91 -9.94 -4.62
CA PHE A 262 -7.58 -8.80 -3.75
C PHE A 262 -8.41 -8.87 -2.46
N THR A 263 -8.04 -8.07 -1.45
CA THR A 263 -8.72 -8.04 -0.15
C THR A 263 -8.32 -6.78 0.61
N TYR A 264 -9.11 -6.37 1.59
CA TYR A 264 -8.58 -5.57 2.70
C TYR A 264 -7.86 -6.45 3.71
N ARG A 265 -6.65 -6.04 4.08
CA ARG A 265 -5.93 -6.68 5.17
C ARG A 265 -6.45 -6.16 6.51
N ILE A 266 -7.64 -6.62 6.92
CA ILE A 266 -8.23 -6.17 8.19
C ILE A 266 -7.32 -6.55 9.35
N THR A 267 -6.99 -5.55 10.17
CA THR A 267 -6.41 -5.77 11.50
C THR A 267 -7.54 -6.02 12.47
N ALA A 268 -7.41 -7.02 13.34
CA ALA A 268 -8.39 -7.36 14.35
C ALA A 268 -7.75 -7.49 15.73
N LYS A 269 -8.60 -7.41 16.75
CA LYS A 269 -8.23 -7.54 18.16
C LYS A 269 -9.19 -8.49 18.86
N ASP A 270 -8.64 -9.33 19.72
CA ASP A 270 -9.41 -10.20 20.60
C ASP A 270 -9.66 -9.45 21.92
N TYR A 271 -10.92 -9.07 22.18
CA TYR A 271 -11.30 -8.34 23.39
C TYR A 271 -11.54 -9.26 24.60
N GLY A 272 -11.41 -10.58 24.44
CA GLY A 272 -11.63 -11.60 25.47
C GLY A 272 -13.09 -11.76 25.91
N ARG A 273 -14.01 -10.94 25.40
CA ARG A 273 -15.44 -10.97 25.73
C ARG A 273 -16.29 -10.60 24.52
N PRO A 274 -17.52 -11.16 24.39
CA PRO A 274 -18.42 -10.86 23.27
C PRO A 274 -19.08 -9.48 23.35
N ASP A 275 -19.11 -8.87 24.55
CA ASP A 275 -19.67 -7.54 24.79
C ASP A 275 -18.55 -6.48 24.72
N HIS A 276 -18.26 -6.07 23.48
CA HIS A 276 -17.33 -4.97 23.17
C HIS A 276 -17.94 -4.10 22.06
N PRO A 277 -17.59 -2.80 22.01
CA PRO A 277 -18.22 -1.86 21.07
C PRO A 277 -17.82 -2.09 19.61
N TYR A 278 -16.65 -2.70 19.36
CA TYR A 278 -16.11 -2.95 18.01
C TYR A 278 -16.60 -4.24 17.35
N ARG A 279 -17.75 -4.74 17.80
CA ARG A 279 -18.43 -5.90 17.21
C ARG A 279 -19.48 -5.42 16.22
N LEU A 280 -19.53 -6.01 15.03
CA LEU A 280 -20.55 -5.68 14.04
C LEU A 280 -21.93 -6.09 14.56
N LYS A 281 -22.90 -5.18 14.48
CA LYS A 281 -24.26 -5.41 14.98
C LYS A 281 -25.15 -6.07 13.93
N GLU A 282 -24.95 -5.70 12.67
CA GLU A 282 -25.73 -6.17 11.53
C GLU A 282 -24.80 -6.71 10.44
N PRO A 283 -25.27 -7.67 9.61
CA PRO A 283 -24.49 -8.14 8.47
C PRO A 283 -24.35 -7.01 7.44
N PRO A 284 -23.19 -6.89 6.76
CA PRO A 284 -23.04 -5.95 5.66
C PRO A 284 -23.90 -6.36 4.45
N PRO A 285 -24.19 -5.43 3.53
CA PRO A 285 -24.90 -5.73 2.29
C PRO A 285 -24.27 -6.89 1.50
N GLY A 286 -25.10 -7.82 1.02
CA GLY A 286 -24.63 -8.97 0.23
C GLY A 286 -23.92 -10.06 1.03
N TYR A 287 -23.98 -10.02 2.36
CA TYR A 287 -23.44 -11.06 3.24
C TYR A 287 -24.01 -12.44 2.91
N ASP A 288 -23.11 -13.40 2.67
CA ASP A 288 -23.42 -14.81 2.47
C ASP A 288 -22.44 -15.67 3.29
N PRO A 289 -22.91 -16.35 4.36
CA PRO A 289 -22.04 -17.15 5.20
C PRO A 289 -21.38 -18.33 4.47
N ALA A 290 -21.90 -18.78 3.33
CA ALA A 290 -21.34 -19.90 2.57
C ALA A 290 -19.99 -19.55 1.91
N LYS A 291 -19.65 -18.27 1.80
CA LYS A 291 -18.37 -17.79 1.22
C LYS A 291 -17.18 -17.91 2.18
N TYR A 292 -17.43 -18.13 3.46
CA TYR A 292 -16.42 -17.98 4.52
C TYR A 292 -16.18 -19.27 5.29
N SER A 293 -14.96 -19.39 5.80
CA SER A 293 -14.58 -20.41 6.78
C SER A 293 -13.67 -19.76 7.81
N TRP A 294 -13.74 -20.20 9.05
CA TRP A 294 -12.90 -19.68 10.12
C TRP A 294 -12.36 -20.82 10.96
N SER A 295 -11.05 -20.80 11.17
CA SER A 295 -10.39 -21.61 12.20
C SER A 295 -9.90 -20.62 13.24
N SER A 296 -10.48 -20.61 14.44
CA SER A 296 -10.29 -19.62 15.52
C SER A 296 -8.84 -19.29 15.87
N ARG A 297 -8.17 -18.54 15.00
CA ARG A 297 -6.76 -18.14 15.09
C ARG A 297 -6.71 -16.68 15.51
N THR A 298 -6.88 -16.44 16.80
CA THR A 298 -6.86 -15.09 17.39
C THR A 298 -5.55 -14.77 18.12
N ARG A 299 -4.52 -15.61 17.95
CA ARG A 299 -3.22 -15.38 18.58
C ARG A 299 -2.62 -14.06 18.05
N PRO A 300 -2.24 -13.13 18.95
CA PRO A 300 -1.60 -11.88 18.54
C PRO A 300 -0.34 -12.12 17.71
N ILE A 301 -0.19 -11.33 16.66
CA ILE A 301 0.97 -11.38 15.76
C ILE A 301 1.77 -10.07 15.70
N ILE A 302 1.23 -9.03 16.33
CA ILE A 302 1.80 -7.70 16.54
C ILE A 302 1.39 -7.20 17.95
N PRO A 303 1.95 -6.10 18.46
CA PRO A 303 1.63 -5.58 19.80
C PRO A 303 0.13 -5.31 20.04
N ASN A 304 -0.22 -5.05 21.30
CA ASN A 304 -1.58 -4.70 21.75
C ASN A 304 -2.65 -5.75 21.45
N GLY A 305 -2.24 -7.03 21.36
CA GLY A 305 -3.15 -8.15 21.19
C GLY A 305 -3.79 -8.25 19.79
N LYS A 306 -3.17 -7.62 18.79
CA LYS A 306 -3.73 -7.53 17.43
C LYS A 306 -3.20 -8.62 16.50
N PHE A 307 -4.01 -8.94 15.50
CA PHE A 307 -3.69 -9.91 14.46
C PHE A 307 -4.34 -9.57 13.12
N ASP A 308 -3.93 -10.25 12.04
CA ASP A 308 -4.51 -10.06 10.72
C ASP A 308 -5.67 -11.02 10.44
N LEU A 309 -6.74 -10.52 9.82
CA LEU A 309 -7.83 -11.32 9.28
C LEU A 309 -7.59 -11.61 7.79
N LEU A 310 -6.48 -12.30 7.50
CA LEU A 310 -6.26 -12.85 6.17
C LEU A 310 -6.89 -14.25 6.10
N GLY A 311 -7.80 -14.46 5.14
CA GLY A 311 -8.30 -15.78 4.81
C GLY A 311 -8.13 -16.06 3.32
N ILE A 312 -7.16 -16.92 2.99
CA ILE A 312 -6.91 -17.37 1.61
C ILE A 312 -8.00 -18.39 1.22
N ASN A 313 -8.57 -18.23 0.02
CA ASN A 313 -9.65 -19.05 -0.56
C ASN A 313 -11.02 -18.98 0.12
N TRP A 314 -11.10 -18.86 1.45
CA TRP A 314 -12.37 -18.93 2.19
C TRP A 314 -12.41 -17.91 3.33
N GLY A 315 -12.01 -16.68 3.03
CA GLY A 315 -12.07 -15.53 3.92
C GLY A 315 -12.02 -14.24 3.12
N GLY A 316 -11.10 -13.33 3.47
CA GLY A 316 -11.02 -11.99 2.86
C GLY A 316 -10.60 -11.96 1.38
N ASP A 317 -9.76 -12.89 0.89
CA ASP A 317 -9.36 -12.89 -0.52
C ASP A 317 -10.58 -13.04 -1.45
N LEU A 318 -10.84 -12.06 -2.29
CA LEU A 318 -11.97 -12.02 -3.23
C LEU A 318 -11.47 -12.02 -4.69
N VAL A 319 -11.98 -12.99 -5.47
CA VAL A 319 -11.69 -13.13 -6.92
C VAL A 319 -12.77 -12.48 -7.79
N GLY A 320 -12.50 -12.35 -9.08
CA GLY A 320 -13.48 -11.93 -10.08
C GLY A 320 -13.60 -10.42 -10.30
N HIS A 321 -13.15 -9.59 -9.35
CA HIS A 321 -13.22 -8.12 -9.45
C HIS A 321 -11.86 -7.45 -9.74
N GLY A 322 -10.75 -8.15 -9.54
CA GLY A 322 -9.40 -7.57 -9.60
C GLY A 322 -9.03 -6.98 -10.96
N THR A 323 -9.34 -7.65 -12.06
CA THR A 323 -9.08 -7.12 -13.41
C THR A 323 -9.82 -5.81 -13.65
N ARG A 324 -11.10 -5.76 -13.26
CA ARG A 324 -11.90 -4.54 -13.46
C ARG A 324 -11.43 -3.42 -12.54
N TRP A 325 -11.04 -3.70 -11.30
CA TRP A 325 -10.41 -2.72 -10.40
C TRP A 325 -9.22 -2.03 -11.08
N VAL A 326 -8.30 -2.81 -11.65
CA VAL A 326 -7.09 -2.27 -12.28
C VAL A 326 -7.47 -1.36 -13.45
N LEU A 327 -8.41 -1.79 -14.30
CA LEU A 327 -8.79 -1.05 -15.51
C LEU A 327 -9.76 0.12 -15.27
N ALA A 328 -10.43 0.15 -14.13
CA ALA A 328 -11.41 1.17 -13.79
C ALA A 328 -10.77 2.56 -13.59
N ASP A 329 -11.55 3.60 -13.89
CA ASP A 329 -11.25 4.95 -13.45
C ASP A 329 -11.57 5.13 -11.95
N TRP A 330 -11.35 6.33 -11.42
CA TRP A 330 -11.51 6.59 -10.00
C TRP A 330 -12.95 6.40 -9.54
N GLU A 331 -13.92 6.98 -10.25
CA GLU A 331 -15.34 6.91 -9.90
C GLU A 331 -15.85 5.47 -9.89
N GLU A 332 -15.47 4.64 -10.87
CA GLU A 332 -15.84 3.23 -10.86
C GLU A 332 -15.10 2.46 -9.75
N ARG A 333 -13.83 2.76 -9.46
CA ARG A 333 -13.13 2.13 -8.33
C ARG A 333 -13.81 2.38 -7.00
N VAL A 334 -14.40 3.56 -6.78
CA VAL A 334 -15.20 3.82 -5.57
C VAL A 334 -16.38 2.85 -5.45
N GLU A 335 -17.00 2.45 -6.56
CA GLU A 335 -18.08 1.45 -6.54
C GLU A 335 -17.55 0.02 -6.35
N ILE A 336 -16.44 -0.33 -6.99
CA ILE A 336 -15.81 -1.65 -6.83
C ILE A 336 -15.25 -1.81 -5.40
N GLU A 337 -14.72 -0.75 -4.80
CA GLU A 337 -14.20 -0.72 -3.44
C GLU A 337 -15.25 -1.19 -2.43
N LYS A 338 -16.51 -0.75 -2.60
CA LYS A 338 -17.64 -1.18 -1.75
C LYS A 338 -17.81 -2.70 -1.76
N ILE A 339 -17.57 -3.36 -2.90
CA ILE A 339 -17.67 -4.83 -3.02
C ILE A 339 -16.65 -5.50 -2.10
N TYR A 340 -15.38 -5.07 -2.15
CA TYR A 340 -14.34 -5.60 -1.27
C TYR A 340 -14.60 -5.25 0.19
N HIS A 341 -14.98 -4.00 0.47
CA HIS A 341 -15.28 -3.53 1.81
C HIS A 341 -16.40 -4.35 2.47
N TYR A 342 -17.52 -4.58 1.77
CA TYR A 342 -18.62 -5.40 2.29
C TYR A 342 -18.26 -6.88 2.38
N HIS A 343 -17.46 -7.41 1.45
CA HIS A 343 -16.99 -8.80 1.51
C HIS A 343 -16.09 -9.05 2.72
N ASP A 344 -15.13 -8.17 3.00
CA ASP A 344 -14.19 -8.33 4.11
C ASP A 344 -14.88 -8.05 5.46
N LEU A 345 -15.80 -7.07 5.56
CA LEU A 345 -16.67 -6.93 6.73
C LEU A 345 -17.60 -8.14 6.91
N GLY A 346 -18.04 -8.75 5.82
CA GLY A 346 -18.85 -9.97 5.83
C GLY A 346 -18.08 -11.14 6.46
N TYR A 347 -16.78 -11.23 6.17
CA TYR A 347 -15.91 -12.20 6.81
C TYR A 347 -15.77 -11.96 8.32
N LEU A 348 -15.55 -10.71 8.75
CA LEU A 348 -15.54 -10.36 10.18
C LEU A 348 -16.88 -10.70 10.86
N TYR A 349 -18.00 -10.37 10.22
CA TYR A 349 -19.34 -10.69 10.73
C TYR A 349 -19.54 -12.20 10.86
N TYR A 350 -19.09 -12.98 9.88
CA TYR A 350 -19.08 -14.44 9.94
C TYR A 350 -18.30 -14.94 11.16
N ILE A 351 -17.07 -14.47 11.36
CA ILE A 351 -16.20 -14.82 12.50
C ILE A 351 -16.92 -14.58 13.84
N GLN A 352 -17.54 -13.41 13.99
CA GLN A 352 -18.24 -12.97 15.20
C GLN A 352 -19.54 -13.72 15.49
N THR A 353 -20.10 -14.42 14.50
CA THR A 353 -21.40 -15.08 14.58
C THR A 353 -21.26 -16.59 14.35
N LYS A 354 -21.29 -17.04 13.10
CA LYS A 354 -21.25 -18.45 12.70
C LYS A 354 -19.89 -19.10 12.96
N GLY A 355 -18.81 -18.32 12.89
CA GLY A 355 -17.44 -18.74 13.19
C GLY A 355 -17.14 -18.87 14.70
N GLY A 356 -18.08 -18.49 15.58
CA GLY A 356 -17.97 -18.74 17.02
C GLY A 356 -16.89 -17.96 17.75
N SER A 357 -16.41 -16.84 17.21
CA SER A 357 -15.41 -15.96 17.85
C SER A 357 -16.00 -14.55 18.08
N PRO A 358 -17.05 -14.41 18.92
CA PRO A 358 -17.78 -13.16 19.12
C PRO A 358 -16.98 -12.05 19.83
N ASN A 359 -15.83 -12.41 20.40
CA ASN A 359 -14.86 -11.56 21.07
C ASN A 359 -13.90 -10.83 20.13
N VAL A 360 -13.87 -11.20 18.85
CA VAL A 360 -13.01 -10.58 17.83
C VAL A 360 -13.68 -9.32 17.28
N GLY A 361 -12.96 -8.21 17.23
CA GLY A 361 -13.45 -6.94 16.68
C GLY A 361 -12.39 -6.19 15.87
N LEU A 362 -12.83 -5.08 15.27
CA LEU A 362 -11.90 -4.06 14.79
C LEU A 362 -11.16 -3.45 15.99
N PRO A 363 -9.87 -3.15 15.89
CA PRO A 363 -9.10 -2.54 16.96
C PRO A 363 -9.59 -1.11 17.26
N ASP A 364 -9.47 -0.70 18.51
CA ASP A 364 -9.98 0.56 19.06
C ASP A 364 -9.10 1.78 18.75
N ASP A 365 -7.90 1.53 18.27
CA ASP A 365 -6.79 2.46 18.13
C ASP A 365 -6.17 2.47 16.73
N GLU A 366 -6.66 1.65 15.79
CA GLU A 366 -6.29 1.75 14.37
C GLU A 366 -7.38 2.43 13.57
N PHE A 367 -7.00 3.24 12.57
CA PHE A 367 -7.92 3.81 11.58
C PHE A 367 -9.15 4.52 12.19
N GLN A 368 -8.97 5.22 13.30
CA GLN A 368 -10.08 5.82 14.06
C GLN A 368 -10.87 6.87 13.26
N ASP A 369 -10.25 7.48 12.26
CA ASP A 369 -10.86 8.41 11.29
C ASP A 369 -11.57 7.72 10.12
N ASN A 370 -11.47 6.39 10.03
CA ASN A 370 -12.04 5.57 8.96
C ASN A 370 -12.83 4.37 9.51
N GLY A 371 -13.53 4.56 10.63
CA GLY A 371 -14.38 3.52 11.22
C GLY A 371 -13.63 2.27 11.69
N ASN A 372 -12.37 2.43 12.08
CA ASN A 372 -11.45 1.36 12.45
C ASN A 372 -11.15 0.35 11.33
N PHE A 373 -11.30 0.78 10.07
CA PHE A 373 -11.09 -0.03 8.87
C PHE A 373 -9.89 0.47 8.04
N PRO A 374 -9.07 -0.42 7.46
CA PRO A 374 -7.90 0.01 6.68
C PRO A 374 -8.23 0.89 5.47
N TYR A 375 -7.31 1.79 5.10
CA TYR A 375 -7.53 2.78 4.01
C TYR A 375 -7.40 2.23 2.59
N ARG A 376 -6.84 1.04 2.41
CA ARG A 376 -6.39 0.54 1.09
C ARG A 376 -6.73 -0.93 0.90
N ILE A 377 -7.20 -1.23 -0.30
CA ILE A 377 -7.23 -2.59 -0.82
C ILE A 377 -5.79 -3.07 -1.04
N TYR A 378 -5.52 -4.31 -0.66
CA TYR A 378 -4.31 -5.02 -1.01
C TYR A 378 -4.40 -5.54 -2.44
N VAL A 379 -3.93 -4.71 -3.37
CA VAL A 379 -3.83 -5.00 -4.80
C VAL A 379 -2.57 -5.84 -5.04
N ARG A 380 -2.75 -7.10 -5.45
CA ARG A 380 -1.64 -8.04 -5.71
C ARG A 380 -0.98 -7.82 -7.06
N GLN A 381 -1.74 -7.33 -8.04
CA GLN A 381 -1.28 -7.19 -9.42
C GLN A 381 -2.02 -6.05 -10.12
N GLY A 382 -1.31 -4.97 -10.42
CA GLY A 382 -1.77 -3.87 -11.28
C GLY A 382 -1.31 -4.00 -12.73
N ARG A 383 -1.29 -2.88 -13.46
CA ARG A 383 -0.72 -2.81 -14.82
C ARG A 383 0.80 -2.99 -14.76
N ARG A 384 1.34 -3.88 -15.58
CA ARG A 384 2.79 -4.07 -15.74
C ARG A 384 3.23 -3.46 -17.06
N ILE A 385 3.97 -2.35 -16.98
CA ILE A 385 4.49 -1.64 -18.16
C ILE A 385 5.33 -2.60 -19.02
N GLU A 386 5.18 -2.52 -20.34
CA GLU A 386 6.07 -3.18 -21.29
C GLU A 386 7.39 -2.42 -21.37
N GLY A 387 8.30 -2.77 -20.46
CA GLY A 387 9.66 -2.23 -20.44
C GLY A 387 10.58 -2.86 -21.49
N LEU A 388 11.82 -2.34 -21.56
CA LEU A 388 12.90 -2.92 -22.38
C LEU A 388 13.17 -4.39 -22.08
N TYR A 389 12.91 -4.80 -20.83
CA TYR A 389 12.99 -6.16 -20.38
C TYR A 389 11.79 -6.47 -19.49
N THR A 390 11.29 -7.70 -19.60
CA THR A 390 10.23 -8.24 -18.76
C THR A 390 10.80 -9.36 -17.92
N LEU A 391 10.71 -9.20 -16.59
CA LEU A 391 11.07 -10.25 -15.65
C LEU A 391 10.20 -11.49 -15.90
N THR A 392 10.84 -12.63 -16.02
CA THR A 392 10.24 -13.96 -16.18
C THR A 392 10.52 -14.81 -14.96
N GLU A 393 9.80 -15.93 -14.82
CA GLU A 393 10.14 -16.94 -13.79
C GLU A 393 11.61 -17.35 -13.85
N SER A 394 12.18 -17.49 -15.05
CA SER A 394 13.58 -17.87 -15.23
C SER A 394 14.60 -16.84 -14.73
N ASP A 395 14.21 -15.59 -14.47
CA ASP A 395 15.07 -14.61 -13.78
C ASP A 395 15.14 -14.83 -12.27
N LEU A 396 14.16 -15.53 -11.71
CA LEU A 396 14.00 -15.74 -10.28
C LEU A 396 14.36 -17.18 -9.87
N HIS A 397 14.04 -18.14 -10.73
CA HIS A 397 14.09 -19.55 -10.40
C HIS A 397 15.52 -20.12 -10.45
N LYS A 398 15.98 -20.58 -9.30
CA LYS A 398 17.34 -21.11 -9.11
C LYS A 398 17.68 -22.32 -10.00
N ASP A 399 16.67 -23.09 -10.38
CA ASP A 399 16.85 -24.32 -11.17
C ASP A 399 16.60 -24.14 -12.68
N LEU A 400 16.11 -22.98 -13.15
CA LEU A 400 15.85 -22.76 -14.58
C LEU A 400 17.06 -22.13 -15.29
N ARG A 401 17.47 -20.93 -14.84
CA ARG A 401 18.70 -20.26 -15.32
C ARG A 401 19.65 -19.90 -14.18
N GLY A 402 19.31 -20.27 -12.95
CA GLY A 402 20.15 -20.02 -11.79
C GLY A 402 21.33 -20.97 -11.68
N ASP A 403 22.04 -20.86 -10.57
CA ASP A 403 23.21 -21.69 -10.21
C ASP A 403 22.84 -22.87 -9.29
N GLY A 404 21.54 -23.17 -9.17
CA GLY A 404 21.00 -24.16 -8.23
C GLY A 404 20.77 -23.63 -6.80
N PHE A 405 21.35 -22.48 -6.45
CA PHE A 405 21.17 -21.81 -5.15
C PHE A 405 20.23 -20.61 -5.25
N ARG A 406 20.31 -19.83 -6.33
CA ARG A 406 19.50 -18.63 -6.59
C ARG A 406 19.30 -18.37 -8.09
N GLY A 407 18.36 -17.50 -8.43
CA GLY A 407 18.23 -16.97 -9.80
C GLY A 407 19.49 -16.24 -10.27
N PRO A 408 19.63 -16.00 -11.59
CA PRO A 408 20.78 -15.31 -12.17
C PRO A 408 21.00 -13.91 -11.56
N LEU A 409 22.26 -13.45 -11.48
CA LEU A 409 22.52 -12.04 -11.18
C LEU A 409 22.36 -11.23 -12.45
N LEU A 410 21.58 -10.16 -12.36
CA LEU A 410 21.48 -9.16 -13.40
C LEU A 410 22.25 -7.92 -12.91
N PRO A 411 23.38 -7.55 -13.55
CA PRO A 411 24.27 -6.49 -13.05
C PRO A 411 23.66 -5.09 -13.09
N ASP A 412 22.55 -4.92 -13.80
CA ASP A 412 21.72 -3.72 -13.91
C ASP A 412 20.53 -3.71 -12.95
N SER A 413 20.44 -4.69 -12.03
CA SER A 413 19.39 -4.72 -11.00
C SER A 413 19.47 -3.51 -10.07
N VAL A 414 18.35 -2.82 -9.92
CA VAL A 414 18.19 -1.70 -8.96
C VAL A 414 17.49 -2.11 -7.67
N ALA A 415 17.03 -3.35 -7.59
CA ALA A 415 16.39 -3.94 -6.42
C ALA A 415 16.72 -5.43 -6.33
N ILE A 416 16.72 -5.95 -5.10
CA ILE A 416 16.91 -7.38 -4.81
C ILE A 416 15.75 -7.82 -3.93
N GLY A 417 15.21 -9.00 -4.22
CA GLY A 417 14.13 -9.59 -3.43
C GLY A 417 14.43 -11.05 -3.12
N ILE A 418 13.92 -11.54 -1.99
CA ILE A 418 14.00 -12.96 -1.62
C ILE A 418 12.62 -13.51 -1.24
N TYR A 419 11.81 -13.68 -2.27
CA TYR A 419 10.48 -14.28 -2.17
C TYR A 419 10.25 -15.20 -3.38
N GLY A 420 9.37 -16.19 -3.22
CA GLY A 420 8.92 -16.99 -4.35
C GLY A 420 7.98 -16.18 -5.25
N ILE A 421 7.63 -16.72 -6.41
CA ILE A 421 6.50 -16.18 -7.17
C ILE A 421 5.23 -16.47 -6.37
N ASP A 422 4.57 -15.40 -5.88
CA ASP A 422 3.32 -15.51 -5.13
C ASP A 422 2.13 -15.45 -6.09
N ALA A 423 1.51 -16.60 -6.32
CA ALA A 423 0.35 -16.75 -7.20
C ALA A 423 -0.83 -17.36 -6.42
N HIS A 424 -1.93 -16.62 -6.36
CA HIS A 424 -3.18 -16.97 -5.72
C HIS A 424 -4.25 -17.30 -6.76
N ARG A 425 -5.42 -17.72 -6.26
CA ARG A 425 -6.58 -17.96 -7.11
C ARG A 425 -6.99 -16.72 -7.89
N VAL A 426 -7.61 -16.97 -9.04
CA VAL A 426 -8.06 -15.98 -10.01
C VAL A 426 -9.49 -16.27 -10.42
#